data_AF-A0A2W2LWT6-F1
#
_entry.id   AF-A0A2W2LWT6-F1
#
_cell.length_a   1.000
_cell.length_b   1.000
_cell.length_c   1.000
_cell.angle_alpha   90.00
_cell.angle_beta   90.00
_cell.angle_gamma   90.00
#
_symmetry.space_group_name_H-M   'P 1'
#
loop_
_entity.id
_entity.type
_entity.pdbx_description
1 polymer ?
#
loop_
_entity_poly.entity_id
_entity_poly.type
_entity_poly.pdbx_seq_one_letter_code
_entity_poly.pdbx_strand_id
1 'polypeptide(L)'
;MQVKLLPTPGQASALEATLRACNRAATYASQVAFAKDLKDRNGLQREVYADLKATFGLSAQPAVRAVKKVVDAYATLQANLRAGNLGPPTSRRYRRAAGAPIVFRPEAAQPFDDRCLSWQYDAHTVSVWTVDGRMKGIRFACSPDQLKKLVEYRRGESDLVRRGGKWFLIAACDIPEPEPYEPVDFIGVDRGIVNLATTSDGTNYQGRRLSRYRRWQTRKRAELQAKRTRSATRRLARRAQKERRHATHVNHKISKEIVSVAVGVPPARAKPRAWGSTGRGIAVEELGGIRERVRLRRDQRDTLSSWPFHQLGQYLAYKARRAGVPFIEVDAAYTSQRCPRCGHTERANRPDRDHFRCRRCGLAGPADHVAGINVRDRARSAWVFVTAPAPAP
;
A
#
# COMPACT_ATOMS: atom_id res chain seq x y z
N MET A 1 -11.19 -5.81 2.43
CA MET A 1 -10.86 -7.16 1.94
C MET A 1 -11.24 -7.32 0.47
N GLN A 2 -10.41 -7.99 -0.34
CA GLN A 2 -10.66 -8.20 -1.77
C GLN A 2 -11.03 -9.66 -2.06
N VAL A 3 -12.17 -9.90 -2.70
CA VAL A 3 -12.60 -11.20 -3.22
C VAL A 3 -12.74 -11.16 -4.74
N LYS A 4 -12.60 -12.31 -5.42
CA LYS A 4 -12.75 -12.39 -6.88
C LYS A 4 -14.18 -12.81 -7.21
N LEU A 5 -14.88 -12.06 -8.07
CA LEU A 5 -16.16 -12.49 -8.62
C LEU A 5 -15.95 -13.42 -9.82
N LEU A 6 -16.90 -14.34 -10.01
CA LEU A 6 -16.97 -15.31 -11.08
C LEU A 6 -18.32 -15.18 -11.82
N PRO A 7 -18.60 -14.03 -12.45
CA PRO A 7 -19.86 -13.83 -13.15
C PRO A 7 -19.94 -14.69 -14.42
N THR A 8 -21.15 -15.07 -14.80
CA THR A 8 -21.45 -15.58 -16.15
C THR A 8 -21.21 -14.48 -17.20
N PRO A 9 -21.11 -14.81 -18.50
CA PRO A 9 -20.93 -13.79 -19.55
C PRO A 9 -22.00 -12.68 -19.52
N GLY A 10 -23.27 -13.04 -19.33
CA GLY A 10 -24.37 -12.08 -19.20
C GLY A 10 -24.21 -11.16 -17.98
N GLN A 11 -23.94 -11.75 -16.79
CA GLN A 11 -23.66 -10.98 -15.58
C GLN A 11 -22.45 -10.05 -15.74
N ALA A 12 -21.38 -10.53 -16.41
CA ALA A 12 -20.18 -9.74 -16.65
C ALA A 12 -20.45 -8.53 -17.56
N SER A 13 -21.30 -8.69 -18.58
CA SER A 13 -21.74 -7.61 -19.46
C SER A 13 -22.52 -6.55 -18.68
N ALA A 14 -23.49 -6.96 -17.85
CA ALA A 14 -24.28 -6.06 -17.03
C ALA A 14 -23.42 -5.28 -16.01
N LEU A 15 -22.46 -5.95 -15.36
CA LEU A 15 -21.51 -5.29 -14.46
C LEU A 15 -20.63 -4.27 -15.21
N GLU A 16 -20.21 -4.57 -16.44
CA GLU A 16 -19.44 -3.64 -17.28
C GLU A 16 -20.25 -2.40 -17.68
N ALA A 17 -21.47 -2.62 -18.18
CA ALA A 17 -22.39 -1.53 -18.52
C ALA A 17 -22.65 -0.63 -17.31
N THR A 18 -22.83 -1.23 -16.13
CA THR A 18 -23.02 -0.53 -14.86
C THR A 18 -21.82 0.32 -14.47
N LEU A 19 -20.59 -0.23 -14.51
CA LEU A 19 -19.39 0.57 -14.23
C LEU A 19 -19.29 1.77 -15.17
N ARG A 20 -19.52 1.56 -16.48
CA ARG A 20 -19.45 2.63 -17.47
C ARG A 20 -20.51 3.70 -17.21
N ALA A 21 -21.75 3.31 -16.93
CA ALA A 21 -22.84 4.23 -16.61
C ALA A 21 -22.52 5.08 -15.36
N CYS A 22 -22.15 4.43 -14.25
CA CYS A 22 -21.79 5.12 -13.00
C CYS A 22 -20.59 6.06 -13.19
N ASN A 23 -19.58 5.69 -14.00
CA ASN A 23 -18.41 6.54 -14.23
C ASN A 23 -18.68 7.71 -15.19
N ARG A 24 -19.58 7.56 -16.15
CA ARG A 24 -20.06 8.69 -16.95
C ARG A 24 -20.86 9.66 -16.09
N ALA A 25 -21.78 9.16 -15.27
CA ALA A 25 -22.54 9.93 -14.29
C ALA A 25 -21.62 10.69 -13.31
N ALA A 26 -20.60 10.02 -12.75
CA ALA A 26 -19.63 10.67 -11.87
C ALA A 26 -18.79 11.74 -12.60
N THR A 27 -18.46 11.53 -13.87
CA THR A 27 -17.76 12.55 -14.68
C THR A 27 -18.64 13.78 -14.91
N TYR A 28 -19.92 13.58 -15.26
CA TYR A 28 -20.89 14.67 -15.37
C TYR A 28 -21.05 15.44 -14.06
N ALA A 29 -21.28 14.72 -12.95
CA ALA A 29 -21.38 15.34 -11.63
C ALA A 29 -20.10 16.09 -11.25
N SER A 30 -18.91 15.60 -11.64
CA SER A 30 -17.64 16.29 -11.41
C SER A 30 -17.50 17.59 -12.21
N GLN A 31 -18.05 17.64 -13.42
CA GLN A 31 -18.09 18.87 -14.24
C GLN A 31 -19.00 19.92 -13.60
N VAL A 32 -20.20 19.52 -13.15
CA VAL A 32 -21.11 20.42 -12.44
C VAL A 32 -20.50 20.90 -11.13
N ALA A 33 -19.88 20.00 -10.36
CA ALA A 33 -19.18 20.33 -9.12
C ALA A 33 -18.08 21.37 -9.35
N PHE A 34 -17.29 21.21 -10.41
CA PHE A 34 -16.22 22.14 -10.76
C PHE A 34 -16.77 23.49 -11.22
N ALA A 35 -17.77 23.49 -12.11
CA ALA A 35 -18.33 24.71 -12.70
C ALA A 35 -19.05 25.59 -11.66
N LYS A 36 -19.71 24.96 -10.68
CA LYS A 36 -20.47 25.65 -9.63
C LYS A 36 -19.70 25.76 -8.29
N ASP A 37 -18.44 25.35 -8.26
CA ASP A 37 -17.60 25.23 -7.05
C ASP A 37 -18.27 24.47 -5.87
N LEU A 38 -19.06 23.44 -6.17
CA LEU A 38 -19.77 22.65 -5.17
C LEU A 38 -18.87 21.54 -4.62
N LYS A 39 -18.53 21.67 -3.33
CA LYS A 39 -17.59 20.77 -2.63
C LYS A 39 -18.27 19.86 -1.62
N ASP A 40 -19.54 20.08 -1.31
CA ASP A 40 -20.31 19.27 -0.38
C ASP A 40 -21.26 18.32 -1.11
N ARG A 41 -21.60 17.21 -0.43
CA ARG A 41 -22.44 16.16 -1.01
C ARG A 41 -23.87 16.61 -1.25
N ASN A 42 -24.47 17.35 -0.32
CA ASN A 42 -25.89 17.65 -0.36
C ASN A 42 -26.19 18.69 -1.45
N GLY A 43 -25.35 19.73 -1.54
CA GLY A 43 -25.38 20.73 -2.59
C GLY A 43 -25.21 20.10 -3.96
N LEU A 44 -24.16 19.29 -4.16
CA LEU A 44 -23.96 18.63 -5.45
C LEU A 44 -25.11 17.69 -5.80
N GLN A 45 -25.61 16.90 -4.83
CA GLN A 45 -26.72 15.99 -5.06
C GLN A 45 -27.98 16.73 -5.53
N ARG A 46 -28.33 17.85 -4.89
CA ARG A 46 -29.50 18.66 -5.29
C ARG A 46 -29.44 19.07 -6.75
N GLU A 47 -28.26 19.43 -7.24
CA GLU A 47 -28.07 19.89 -8.62
C GLU A 47 -28.12 18.76 -9.65
N VAL A 48 -27.56 17.59 -9.35
CA VAL A 48 -27.33 16.56 -10.39
C VAL A 48 -28.27 15.36 -10.28
N TYR A 49 -28.97 15.18 -9.17
CA TYR A 49 -29.69 13.93 -8.89
C TYR A 49 -30.75 13.57 -9.94
N ALA A 50 -31.50 14.55 -10.43
CA ALA A 50 -32.51 14.33 -11.48
C ALA A 50 -31.84 13.86 -12.80
N ASP A 51 -30.80 14.57 -13.23
CA ASP A 51 -30.03 14.24 -14.45
C ASP A 51 -29.34 12.88 -14.34
N LEU A 52 -28.79 12.56 -13.17
CA LEU A 52 -28.14 11.27 -12.95
C LEU A 52 -29.09 10.09 -13.17
N LYS A 53 -30.36 10.25 -12.79
CA LYS A 53 -31.39 9.23 -13.01
C LYS A 53 -31.86 9.22 -14.45
N ALA A 54 -32.22 10.38 -15.00
CA ALA A 54 -32.84 10.50 -16.32
C ALA A 54 -31.86 10.18 -17.46
N THR A 55 -30.64 10.70 -17.41
CA THR A 55 -29.66 10.61 -18.51
C THR A 55 -28.83 9.33 -18.45
N PHE A 56 -28.51 8.84 -17.25
CA PHE A 56 -27.59 7.70 -17.08
C PHE A 56 -28.27 6.41 -16.61
N GLY A 57 -29.60 6.43 -16.42
CA GLY A 57 -30.37 5.25 -16.00
C GLY A 57 -30.03 4.76 -14.59
N LEU A 58 -29.47 5.62 -13.73
CA LEU A 58 -29.13 5.24 -12.38
C LEU A 58 -30.39 5.19 -11.51
N SER A 59 -30.49 4.18 -10.65
CA SER A 59 -31.47 4.22 -9.56
C SER A 59 -31.01 5.18 -8.46
N ALA A 60 -31.87 5.43 -7.47
CA ALA A 60 -31.62 6.41 -6.42
C ALA A 60 -30.27 6.20 -5.70
N GLN A 61 -29.98 4.96 -5.27
CA GLN A 61 -28.77 4.67 -4.48
C GLN A 61 -27.48 4.83 -5.30
N PRO A 62 -27.33 4.23 -6.50
CA PRO A 62 -26.17 4.46 -7.36
C PRO A 62 -25.94 5.93 -7.74
N ALA A 63 -27.00 6.72 -7.93
CA ALA A 63 -26.88 8.15 -8.19
C ALA A 63 -26.24 8.88 -6.99
N VAL A 64 -26.73 8.61 -5.77
CA VAL A 64 -26.14 9.14 -4.53
C VAL A 64 -24.68 8.69 -4.36
N ARG A 65 -24.36 7.43 -4.70
CA ARG A 65 -22.99 6.90 -4.63
C ARG A 65 -22.06 7.53 -5.66
N ALA A 66 -22.55 7.85 -6.86
CA ALA A 66 -21.79 8.60 -7.86
C ALA A 66 -21.45 10.01 -7.36
N VAL A 67 -22.39 10.71 -6.73
CA VAL A 67 -22.14 12.03 -6.10
C VAL A 67 -21.11 11.92 -4.98
N LYS A 68 -21.28 10.97 -4.05
CA LYS A 68 -20.32 10.77 -2.95
C LYS A 68 -18.91 10.50 -3.47
N LYS A 69 -18.79 9.63 -4.48
CA LYS A 69 -17.51 9.33 -5.14
C LYS A 69 -16.83 10.55 -5.74
N VAL A 70 -17.59 11.51 -6.30
CA VAL A 70 -17.05 12.77 -6.80
C VAL A 70 -16.51 13.63 -5.66
N VAL A 71 -17.28 13.80 -4.59
CA VAL A 71 -16.85 14.57 -3.41
C VAL A 71 -15.59 13.97 -2.79
N ASP A 72 -15.56 12.66 -2.58
CA ASP A 72 -14.40 11.95 -2.02
C ASP A 72 -13.15 12.09 -2.93
N ALA A 73 -13.35 12.13 -4.25
CA ALA A 73 -12.27 12.36 -5.21
C ALA A 73 -11.69 13.78 -5.12
N TYR A 74 -12.54 14.81 -4.97
CA TYR A 74 -12.08 16.18 -4.76
C TYR A 74 -11.42 16.36 -3.38
N ALA A 75 -11.95 15.75 -2.33
CA ALA A 75 -11.32 15.75 -1.01
C ALA A 75 -9.91 15.14 -1.07
N THR A 76 -9.77 14.02 -1.79
CA THR A 76 -8.46 13.38 -2.04
C THR A 76 -7.52 14.27 -2.85
N LEU A 77 -8.03 14.95 -3.89
CA LEU A 77 -7.23 15.90 -4.67
C LEU A 77 -6.71 17.04 -3.78
N GLN A 78 -7.57 17.65 -2.97
CA GLN A 78 -7.20 18.73 -2.06
C GLN A 78 -6.18 18.30 -1.01
N ALA A 79 -6.34 17.11 -0.44
CA ALA A 79 -5.34 16.54 0.47
C ALA A 79 -3.97 16.38 -0.22
N ASN A 80 -3.94 15.92 -1.48
CA ASN A 80 -2.70 15.78 -2.24
C ASN A 80 -2.05 17.11 -2.62
N LEU A 81 -2.85 18.15 -2.90
CA LEU A 81 -2.35 19.51 -3.15
C LEU A 81 -1.73 20.09 -1.87
N ARG A 82 -2.40 19.97 -0.73
CA ARG A 82 -1.91 20.43 0.59
C ARG A 82 -0.63 19.70 1.02
N ALA A 83 -0.57 18.39 0.79
CA ALA A 83 0.61 17.58 1.10
C ALA A 83 1.80 17.81 0.14
N GLY A 84 1.67 18.68 -0.88
CA GLY A 84 2.74 18.93 -1.85
C GLY A 84 3.02 17.77 -2.81
N ASN A 85 2.21 16.70 -2.81
CA ASN A 85 2.40 15.49 -3.63
C ASN A 85 2.35 15.76 -5.15
N LEU A 86 1.77 16.90 -5.54
CA LEU A 86 1.63 17.35 -6.92
C LEU A 86 2.63 18.45 -7.32
N GLY A 87 3.57 18.79 -6.41
CA GLY A 87 4.53 19.88 -6.58
C GLY A 87 3.95 21.25 -6.18
N PRO A 88 4.75 22.32 -6.29
CA PRO A 88 4.31 23.67 -5.93
C PRO A 88 3.19 24.17 -6.86
N PRO A 89 2.39 25.17 -6.44
CA PRO A 89 1.31 25.75 -7.24
C PRO A 89 1.71 26.22 -8.65
N THR A 90 2.96 26.65 -8.80
CA THR A 90 3.54 27.10 -10.09
C THR A 90 3.76 25.94 -11.07
N SER A 91 3.87 24.71 -10.57
CA SER A 91 4.20 23.55 -11.40
C SER A 91 3.08 23.20 -12.38
N ARG A 92 3.45 22.75 -13.58
CA ARG A 92 2.49 22.30 -14.60
C ARG A 92 1.60 21.16 -14.08
N ARG A 93 2.14 20.30 -13.22
CA ARG A 93 1.42 19.16 -12.63
C ARG A 93 0.33 19.62 -11.67
N TYR A 94 0.65 20.58 -10.79
CA TYR A 94 -0.34 21.19 -9.89
C TYR A 94 -1.44 21.88 -10.69
N ARG A 95 -1.08 22.80 -11.60
CA ARG A 95 -2.07 23.57 -12.39
C ARG A 95 -3.01 22.67 -13.20
N ARG A 96 -2.49 21.61 -13.81
CA ARG A 96 -3.32 20.63 -14.53
C ARG A 96 -4.29 19.90 -13.61
N ALA A 97 -3.86 19.55 -12.40
CA ALA A 97 -4.69 18.79 -11.48
C ALA A 97 -5.77 19.65 -10.82
N ALA A 98 -5.45 20.90 -10.49
CA ALA A 98 -6.36 21.84 -9.83
C ALA A 98 -7.29 22.58 -10.81
N GLY A 99 -6.85 22.80 -12.05
CA GLY A 99 -7.55 23.64 -13.03
C GLY A 99 -8.55 22.93 -13.94
N ALA A 100 -8.91 21.67 -13.67
CA ALA A 100 -9.85 20.93 -14.49
C ALA A 100 -10.71 19.97 -13.64
N PRO A 101 -11.95 19.67 -14.09
CA PRO A 101 -12.79 18.69 -13.41
C PRO A 101 -12.16 17.30 -13.42
N ILE A 102 -12.45 16.51 -12.38
CA ILE A 102 -11.97 15.13 -12.27
C ILE A 102 -12.75 14.24 -13.24
N VAL A 103 -12.03 13.63 -14.19
CA VAL A 103 -12.60 12.66 -15.13
C VAL A 103 -12.40 11.24 -14.62
N PHE A 104 -13.49 10.46 -14.58
CA PHE A 104 -13.44 9.06 -14.16
C PHE A 104 -13.22 8.13 -15.35
N ARG A 105 -12.32 7.16 -15.20
CA ARG A 105 -12.12 6.12 -16.22
C ARG A 105 -13.41 5.29 -16.37
N PRO A 106 -13.74 4.79 -17.57
CA PRO A 106 -14.97 4.01 -17.79
C PRO A 106 -15.13 2.79 -16.86
N GLU A 107 -14.01 2.17 -16.47
CA GLU A 107 -13.97 1.01 -15.57
C GLU A 107 -13.41 1.35 -14.18
N ALA A 108 -13.43 2.63 -13.78
CA ALA A 108 -13.03 3.00 -12.42
C ALA A 108 -13.97 2.33 -11.40
N ALA A 109 -13.40 2.01 -10.23
CA ALA A 109 -14.10 1.32 -9.16
C ALA A 109 -15.39 2.05 -8.78
N GLN A 110 -16.47 1.31 -8.57
CA GLN A 110 -17.75 1.87 -8.14
C GLN A 110 -18.10 1.35 -6.74
N PRO A 111 -18.21 2.23 -5.73
CA PRO A 111 -18.69 1.83 -4.41
C PRO A 111 -20.18 1.50 -4.45
N PHE A 112 -20.54 0.42 -3.75
CA PHE A 112 -21.90 0.03 -3.47
C PHE A 112 -22.13 -0.17 -1.97
N ASP A 113 -23.28 0.26 -1.49
CA ASP A 113 -23.77 -0.03 -0.15
C ASP A 113 -24.64 -1.29 -0.14
N ASP A 114 -25.23 -1.59 1.02
CA ASP A 114 -26.04 -2.79 1.24
C ASP A 114 -27.38 -2.82 0.50
N ARG A 115 -27.83 -1.66 0.00
CA ARG A 115 -29.02 -1.57 -0.84
C ARG A 115 -28.69 -1.95 -2.28
N CYS A 116 -27.49 -1.61 -2.74
CA CYS A 116 -27.00 -1.97 -4.07
C CYS A 116 -26.30 -3.33 -4.12
N LEU A 117 -25.80 -3.84 -2.99
CA LEU A 117 -24.99 -5.06 -2.96
C LEU A 117 -25.26 -5.84 -1.68
N SER A 118 -25.69 -7.10 -1.83
CA SER A 118 -25.87 -8.00 -0.68
C SER A 118 -25.00 -9.25 -0.81
N TRP A 119 -24.45 -9.69 0.32
CA TRP A 119 -23.65 -10.90 0.43
C TRP A 119 -24.49 -12.09 0.88
N GLN A 120 -24.27 -13.25 0.27
CA GLN A 120 -24.83 -14.54 0.68
C GLN A 120 -23.65 -15.46 0.99
N TYR A 121 -23.15 -15.40 2.24
CA TYR A 121 -21.88 -16.01 2.62
C TYR A 121 -21.88 -17.53 2.48
N ASP A 122 -22.91 -18.21 2.98
CA ASP A 122 -23.03 -19.68 2.93
C ASP A 122 -23.06 -20.20 1.49
N ALA A 123 -23.76 -19.48 0.61
CA ALA A 123 -23.84 -19.81 -0.81
C ALA A 123 -22.63 -19.33 -1.63
N HIS A 124 -21.68 -18.61 -1.02
CA HIS A 124 -20.57 -17.96 -1.72
C HIS A 124 -21.00 -17.11 -2.93
N THR A 125 -22.13 -16.39 -2.78
CA THR A 125 -22.66 -15.53 -3.85
C THR A 125 -22.92 -14.10 -3.37
N VAL A 126 -23.03 -13.19 -4.32
CA VAL A 126 -23.50 -11.82 -4.11
C VAL A 126 -24.65 -11.51 -5.05
N SER A 127 -25.48 -10.56 -4.63
CA SER A 127 -26.48 -9.93 -5.48
C SER A 127 -26.14 -8.46 -5.64
N VAL A 128 -26.00 -7.99 -6.88
CA VAL A 128 -25.52 -6.64 -7.21
C VAL A 128 -26.55 -5.94 -8.09
N TRP A 129 -26.89 -4.70 -7.74
CA TRP A 129 -27.66 -3.82 -8.61
C TRP A 129 -26.85 -3.51 -9.87
N THR A 130 -27.50 -3.61 -11.02
CA THR A 130 -26.95 -3.22 -12.31
C THR A 130 -27.97 -2.36 -13.06
N VAL A 131 -27.51 -1.70 -14.12
CA VAL A 131 -28.41 -0.97 -15.04
C VAL A 131 -29.43 -1.88 -15.73
N ASP A 132 -29.14 -3.19 -15.82
CA ASP A 132 -30.02 -4.22 -16.39
C ASP A 132 -30.88 -4.91 -15.30
N GLY A 133 -30.97 -4.33 -14.11
CA GLY A 133 -31.68 -4.89 -12.96
C GLY A 133 -30.76 -5.56 -11.94
N ARG A 134 -31.33 -6.18 -10.90
CA ARG A 134 -30.55 -6.79 -9.82
C ARG A 134 -30.06 -8.19 -10.23
N MET A 135 -28.76 -8.33 -10.41
CA MET A 135 -28.11 -9.60 -10.74
C MET A 135 -27.87 -10.40 -9.47
N LYS A 136 -28.51 -11.57 -9.35
CA LYS A 136 -28.37 -12.49 -8.20
C LYS A 136 -27.42 -13.64 -8.51
N GLY A 137 -26.92 -14.32 -7.48
CA GLY A 137 -26.18 -15.56 -7.62
C GLY A 137 -24.79 -15.41 -8.27
N ILE A 138 -24.20 -14.21 -8.25
CA ILE A 138 -22.85 -14.01 -8.77
C ILE A 138 -21.87 -14.66 -7.78
N ARG A 139 -21.22 -15.75 -8.19
CA ARG A 139 -20.28 -16.45 -7.31
C ARG A 139 -19.05 -15.60 -6.99
N PHE A 140 -18.51 -15.75 -5.78
CA PHE A 140 -17.22 -15.19 -5.42
C PHE A 140 -16.28 -16.25 -4.85
N ALA A 141 -14.97 -16.03 -5.01
CA ALA A 141 -13.91 -16.89 -4.52
C ALA A 141 -13.01 -16.13 -3.54
N CYS A 142 -12.79 -16.74 -2.37
CA CYS A 142 -11.88 -16.28 -1.31
C CYS A 142 -11.35 -17.49 -0.52
N SER A 143 -10.28 -17.31 0.25
CA SER A 143 -9.82 -18.35 1.19
C SER A 143 -10.76 -18.46 2.41
N PRO A 144 -10.75 -19.56 3.16
CA PRO A 144 -11.53 -19.71 4.39
C PRO A 144 -11.28 -18.56 5.39
N ASP A 145 -10.02 -18.20 5.63
CA ASP A 145 -9.66 -17.06 6.50
C ASP A 145 -10.21 -15.72 6.03
N GLN A 146 -10.34 -15.54 4.71
CA GLN A 146 -10.92 -14.32 4.14
C GLN A 146 -12.44 -14.32 4.32
N LEU A 147 -13.09 -15.48 4.13
CA LEU A 147 -14.53 -15.60 4.35
C LEU A 147 -14.88 -15.29 5.81
N LYS A 148 -14.16 -15.89 6.77
CA LYS A 148 -14.37 -15.63 8.21
C LYS A 148 -14.31 -14.13 8.51
N LYS A 149 -13.25 -13.46 8.07
CA LYS A 149 -13.08 -12.02 8.28
C LYS A 149 -14.17 -11.19 7.59
N LEU A 150 -14.74 -11.69 6.49
CA LEU A 150 -15.73 -10.95 5.72
C LEU A 150 -17.06 -11.03 6.45
N VAL A 151 -17.42 -12.21 6.96
CA VAL A 151 -18.61 -12.40 7.80
C VAL A 151 -18.51 -11.55 9.07
N GLU A 152 -17.36 -11.60 9.74
CA GLU A 152 -17.20 -11.00 11.07
C GLU A 152 -17.00 -9.48 11.05
N TYR A 153 -16.19 -8.98 10.12
CA TYR A 153 -15.68 -7.60 10.20
C TYR A 153 -16.13 -6.70 9.06
N ARG A 154 -16.89 -7.18 8.08
CA ARG A 154 -17.33 -6.33 6.97
C ARG A 154 -18.27 -5.23 7.49
N ARG A 155 -17.93 -3.99 7.14
CA ARG A 155 -18.66 -2.76 7.49
C ARG A 155 -18.62 -1.80 6.31
N GLY A 156 -19.63 -0.93 6.17
CA GLY A 156 -19.62 0.12 5.14
C GLY A 156 -19.83 -0.40 3.72
N GLU A 157 -19.09 0.12 2.74
CA GLU A 157 -19.32 -0.12 1.31
C GLU A 157 -18.44 -1.24 0.74
N SER A 158 -18.79 -1.72 -0.45
CA SER A 158 -17.96 -2.63 -1.25
C SER A 158 -17.75 -2.07 -2.66
N ASP A 159 -16.48 -1.93 -3.06
CA ASP A 159 -16.15 -1.42 -4.39
C ASP A 159 -16.20 -2.54 -5.43
N LEU A 160 -17.02 -2.37 -6.46
CA LEU A 160 -16.97 -3.16 -7.68
C LEU A 160 -15.79 -2.70 -8.55
N VAL A 161 -14.88 -3.62 -8.83
CA VAL A 161 -13.66 -3.33 -9.58
C VAL A 161 -13.48 -4.32 -10.73
N ARG A 162 -13.26 -3.78 -11.94
CA ARG A 162 -12.74 -4.55 -13.08
C ARG A 162 -11.25 -4.27 -13.24
N ARG A 163 -10.42 -5.31 -13.17
CA ARG A 163 -8.96 -5.19 -13.32
C ARG A 163 -8.36 -6.35 -14.08
N GLY A 164 -7.82 -6.07 -15.26
CA GLY A 164 -7.17 -7.08 -16.11
C GLY A 164 -8.14 -8.18 -16.56
N GLY A 165 -9.36 -7.81 -16.96
CA GLY A 165 -10.41 -8.72 -17.42
C GLY A 165 -11.06 -9.55 -16.31
N LYS A 166 -10.78 -9.24 -15.03
CA LYS A 166 -11.33 -9.95 -13.87
C LYS A 166 -12.13 -9.00 -13.00
N TRP A 167 -13.15 -9.55 -12.37
CA TRP A 167 -14.06 -8.85 -11.46
C TRP A 167 -13.66 -9.10 -10.01
N PHE A 168 -13.73 -8.04 -9.21
CA PHE A 168 -13.43 -8.08 -7.79
C PHE A 168 -14.44 -7.24 -7.02
N LEU A 169 -14.71 -7.64 -5.79
CA LEU A 169 -15.28 -6.77 -4.77
C LEU A 169 -14.21 -6.46 -3.73
N ILE A 170 -14.07 -5.19 -3.39
CA ILE A 170 -13.25 -4.73 -2.27
C ILE A 170 -14.19 -4.26 -1.18
N ALA A 171 -14.52 -5.14 -0.24
CA ALA A 171 -15.35 -4.83 0.92
C ALA A 171 -14.54 -4.06 1.97
N ALA A 172 -15.07 -2.97 2.52
CA ALA A 172 -14.49 -2.37 3.72
C ALA A 172 -14.68 -3.31 4.93
N CYS A 173 -13.66 -3.43 5.76
CA CYS A 173 -13.69 -4.27 6.96
C CYS A 173 -13.03 -3.53 8.12
N ASP A 174 -13.72 -3.46 9.25
CA ASP A 174 -13.23 -2.88 10.49
C ASP A 174 -12.78 -4.03 11.38
N ILE A 175 -11.49 -4.35 11.29
CA ILE A 175 -10.88 -5.45 12.03
C ILE A 175 -10.30 -4.84 13.32
N PRO A 176 -10.69 -5.32 14.51
CA PRO A 176 -10.10 -4.85 15.75
C PRO A 176 -8.59 -5.10 15.73
N GLU A 177 -7.82 -4.07 16.05
CA GLU A 177 -6.38 -4.18 16.26
C GLU A 177 -6.16 -4.66 17.70
N PRO A 178 -5.41 -5.76 17.93
CA PRO A 178 -5.07 -6.16 19.29
C PRO A 178 -4.28 -5.05 19.99
N GLU A 179 -4.51 -4.87 21.29
CA GLU A 179 -3.74 -3.91 22.09
C GLU A 179 -2.24 -4.26 22.03
N PRO A 180 -1.37 -3.28 21.71
CA PRO A 180 0.07 -3.49 21.79
C PRO A 180 0.50 -3.80 23.22
N TYR A 181 1.37 -4.78 23.40
CA TYR A 181 2.02 -5.07 24.69
C TYR A 181 3.20 -4.12 24.93
N GLU A 182 3.69 -4.04 26.18
CA GLU A 182 4.94 -3.32 26.46
C GLU A 182 6.15 -4.16 26.01
N PRO A 183 6.95 -3.69 25.03
CA PRO A 183 8.03 -4.47 24.47
C PRO A 183 9.24 -4.50 25.42
N VAL A 184 9.78 -5.69 25.71
CA VAL A 184 11.02 -5.84 26.50
C VAL A 184 12.26 -5.39 25.72
N ASP A 185 12.17 -5.36 24.40
CA ASP A 185 13.21 -4.91 23.47
C ASP A 185 12.60 -4.67 22.07
N PHE A 186 13.39 -4.21 21.10
CA PHE A 186 13.02 -4.04 19.71
C PHE A 186 13.89 -4.88 18.77
N ILE A 187 13.30 -5.29 17.65
CA ILE A 187 14.03 -5.75 16.47
C ILE A 187 14.24 -4.52 15.58
N GLY A 188 15.46 -4.00 15.55
CA GLY A 188 15.81 -2.90 14.65
C GLY A 188 16.02 -3.41 13.22
N VAL A 189 15.36 -2.80 12.24
CA VAL A 189 15.39 -3.22 10.84
C VAL A 189 15.94 -2.10 9.95
N ASP A 190 17.18 -2.28 9.52
CA ASP A 190 17.78 -1.46 8.45
C ASP A 190 17.25 -1.94 7.09
N ARG A 191 16.92 -1.00 6.19
CA ARG A 191 16.30 -1.27 4.89
C ARG A 191 17.14 -0.70 3.76
N GLY A 192 17.82 -1.58 3.01
CA GLY A 192 18.70 -1.21 1.90
C GLY A 192 18.24 -1.68 0.52
N ILE A 193 19.10 -1.47 -0.47
CA ILE A 193 18.90 -1.95 -1.87
C ILE A 193 19.63 -3.27 -2.12
N VAL A 194 20.86 -3.41 -1.63
CA VAL A 194 21.67 -4.62 -1.81
C VAL A 194 21.21 -5.69 -0.84
N ASN A 195 21.15 -5.34 0.44
CA ASN A 195 20.45 -6.09 1.47
C ASN A 195 19.09 -5.42 1.64
N LEU A 196 18.02 -6.16 1.33
CA LEU A 196 16.66 -5.63 1.30
C LEU A 196 16.18 -5.23 2.69
N ALA A 197 16.61 -6.00 3.69
CA ALA A 197 16.53 -5.69 5.09
C ALA A 197 17.62 -6.42 5.88
N THR A 198 18.14 -5.81 6.93
CA THR A 198 19.06 -6.41 7.90
C THR A 198 18.54 -6.13 9.30
N THR A 199 18.36 -7.17 10.12
CA THR A 199 17.87 -7.02 11.50
C THR A 199 19.02 -6.85 12.50
N SER A 200 18.74 -6.24 13.65
CA SER A 200 19.66 -6.17 14.80
C SER A 200 20.14 -7.54 15.29
N ASP A 201 19.35 -8.58 15.05
CA ASP A 201 19.66 -9.98 15.36
C ASP A 201 20.63 -10.63 14.34
N GLY A 202 21.07 -9.88 13.32
CA GLY A 202 21.98 -10.34 12.28
C GLY A 202 21.32 -11.07 11.11
N THR A 203 19.98 -11.15 11.06
CA THR A 203 19.28 -11.75 9.91
C THR A 203 19.34 -10.82 8.71
N ASN A 204 19.88 -11.32 7.59
CA ASN A 204 20.05 -10.54 6.35
C ASN A 204 19.17 -11.09 5.21
N TYR A 205 18.30 -10.23 4.69
CA TYR A 205 17.46 -10.49 3.52
C TYR A 205 18.12 -10.01 2.23
N GLN A 206 18.91 -10.88 1.60
CA GLN A 206 19.70 -10.50 0.42
C GLN A 206 18.86 -10.16 -0.82
N GLY A 207 19.25 -9.08 -1.52
CA GLY A 207 18.64 -8.61 -2.77
C GLY A 207 19.13 -9.29 -4.05
N ARG A 208 20.10 -10.21 -3.97
CA ARG A 208 20.76 -10.83 -5.14
C ARG A 208 19.77 -11.51 -6.10
N ARG A 209 18.83 -12.29 -5.57
CA ARG A 209 17.81 -13.00 -6.38
C ARG A 209 16.88 -12.03 -7.10
N LEU A 210 16.42 -11.00 -6.39
CA LEU A 210 15.57 -9.96 -6.96
C LEU A 210 16.32 -9.16 -8.03
N SER A 211 17.58 -8.80 -7.78
CA SER A 211 18.43 -8.09 -8.73
C SER A 211 18.66 -8.90 -10.00
N ARG A 212 18.91 -10.21 -9.88
CA ARG A 212 19.00 -11.13 -11.03
C ARG A 212 17.69 -11.15 -11.82
N TYR A 213 16.55 -11.22 -11.14
CA TYR A 213 15.23 -11.18 -11.77
C TYR A 213 15.01 -9.86 -12.53
N ARG A 214 15.38 -8.72 -11.96
CA ARG A 214 15.29 -7.39 -12.60
C ARG A 214 16.15 -7.27 -13.85
N ARG A 215 17.40 -7.74 -13.79
CA ARG A 215 18.28 -7.77 -14.98
C ARG A 215 17.66 -8.60 -16.09
N TRP A 216 17.11 -9.77 -15.75
CA TRP A 216 16.39 -10.60 -16.72
C TRP A 216 15.14 -9.92 -17.30
N GLN A 217 14.34 -9.23 -16.47
CA GLN A 217 13.19 -8.47 -16.92
C GLN A 217 13.58 -7.35 -17.90
N THR A 218 14.64 -6.62 -17.59
CA THR A 218 15.18 -5.53 -18.41
C THR A 218 15.68 -6.05 -19.75
N ARG A 219 16.50 -7.11 -19.74
CA ARG A 219 16.96 -7.77 -20.97
C ARG A 219 15.79 -8.23 -21.83
N LYS A 220 14.80 -8.91 -21.25
CA LYS A 220 13.61 -9.36 -21.99
C LYS A 220 12.75 -8.21 -22.50
N ARG A 221 12.72 -7.07 -21.81
CA ARG A 221 12.03 -5.86 -22.28
C ARG A 221 12.72 -5.31 -23.54
N ALA A 222 14.04 -5.16 -23.49
CA ALA A 222 14.85 -4.71 -24.62
C ALA A 222 14.72 -5.65 -25.83
N GLU A 223 14.87 -6.96 -25.64
CA GLU A 223 14.69 -7.97 -26.69
C GLU A 223 13.32 -7.88 -27.39
N LEU A 224 12.24 -7.65 -26.62
CA LEU A 224 10.89 -7.53 -27.18
C LEU A 224 10.65 -6.18 -27.86
N GLN A 225 11.21 -5.09 -27.33
CA GLN A 225 11.12 -3.77 -27.94
C GLN A 225 11.84 -3.72 -29.29
N ALA A 226 13.01 -4.37 -29.39
CA ALA A 226 13.79 -4.46 -30.62
C ALA A 226 13.02 -5.13 -31.77
N LYS A 227 12.13 -6.09 -31.47
CA LYS A 227 11.36 -6.82 -32.49
C LYS A 227 10.32 -5.97 -33.22
N ARG A 228 9.83 -4.88 -32.62
CA ARG A 228 8.82 -3.96 -33.21
C ARG A 228 7.56 -4.62 -33.81
N THR A 229 7.20 -5.84 -33.38
CA THR A 229 6.00 -6.54 -33.88
C THR A 229 4.79 -6.37 -32.95
N ARG A 230 3.57 -6.56 -33.50
CA ARG A 230 2.32 -6.60 -32.71
C ARG A 230 2.34 -7.70 -31.65
N SER A 231 2.96 -8.86 -31.94
CA SER A 231 3.06 -9.97 -30.98
C SER A 231 4.02 -9.65 -29.83
N ALA A 232 5.15 -8.99 -30.12
CA ALA A 232 6.10 -8.54 -29.10
C ALA A 232 5.48 -7.47 -28.19
N THR A 233 4.74 -6.52 -28.76
CA THR A 233 4.00 -5.49 -28.01
C THR A 233 2.96 -6.10 -27.06
N ARG A 234 2.16 -7.06 -27.55
CA ARG A 234 1.22 -7.81 -26.69
C ARG A 234 1.93 -8.56 -25.55
N ARG A 235 3.10 -9.14 -25.82
CA ARG A 235 3.91 -9.82 -24.80
C ARG A 235 4.52 -8.85 -23.78
N LEU A 236 4.95 -7.66 -24.20
CA LEU A 236 5.38 -6.58 -23.31
C LEU A 236 4.27 -6.16 -22.35
N ALA A 237 3.05 -5.93 -22.87
CA ALA A 237 1.89 -5.57 -22.06
C ALA A 237 1.60 -6.63 -20.97
N ARG A 238 1.62 -7.93 -21.32
CA ARG A 238 1.45 -9.03 -20.35
C ARG A 238 2.57 -9.10 -19.29
N ARG A 239 3.74 -8.53 -19.57
CA ARG A 239 4.92 -8.55 -18.68
C ARG A 239 5.09 -7.29 -17.84
N ALA A 240 4.44 -6.18 -18.21
CA ALA A 240 4.64 -4.85 -17.61
C ALA A 240 4.60 -4.84 -16.07
N GLN A 241 3.74 -5.66 -15.45
CA GLN A 241 3.53 -5.70 -14.00
C GLN A 241 4.25 -6.84 -13.27
N LYS A 242 5.03 -7.67 -13.97
CA LYS A 242 5.66 -8.85 -13.35
C LYS A 242 6.76 -8.47 -12.34
N GLU A 243 7.61 -7.50 -12.71
CA GLU A 243 8.70 -7.01 -11.86
C GLU A 243 8.18 -6.46 -10.53
N ARG A 244 7.25 -5.51 -10.60
CA ARG A 244 6.61 -4.91 -9.42
C ARG A 244 5.97 -5.96 -8.52
N ARG A 245 5.19 -6.88 -9.09
CA ARG A 245 4.53 -7.96 -8.31
C ARG A 245 5.54 -8.86 -7.60
N HIS A 246 6.66 -9.17 -8.25
CA HIS A 246 7.70 -9.99 -7.64
C HIS A 246 8.37 -9.26 -6.47
N ALA A 247 8.73 -7.98 -6.64
CA ALA A 247 9.28 -7.16 -5.55
C ALA A 247 8.31 -7.04 -4.37
N THR A 248 7.03 -6.76 -4.65
CA THR A 248 5.97 -6.72 -3.63
C THR A 248 5.80 -8.06 -2.91
N HIS A 249 5.85 -9.18 -3.63
CA HIS A 249 5.81 -10.51 -3.01
C HIS A 249 7.02 -10.76 -2.11
N VAL A 250 8.23 -10.34 -2.51
CA VAL A 250 9.43 -10.41 -1.66
C VAL A 250 9.24 -9.59 -0.39
N ASN A 251 8.78 -8.34 -0.49
CA ASN A 251 8.48 -7.50 0.68
C ASN A 251 7.45 -8.13 1.61
N HIS A 252 6.38 -8.73 1.07
CA HIS A 252 5.40 -9.44 1.89
C HIS A 252 5.99 -10.65 2.63
N LYS A 253 6.95 -11.37 2.03
CA LYS A 253 7.62 -12.48 2.73
C LYS A 253 8.49 -11.97 3.86
N ILE A 254 9.38 -11.01 3.58
CA ILE A 254 10.30 -10.41 4.56
C ILE A 254 9.52 -9.86 5.76
N SER A 255 8.53 -9.00 5.51
CA SER A 255 7.72 -8.42 6.58
C SER A 255 6.88 -9.46 7.35
N LYS A 256 6.44 -10.56 6.73
CA LYS A 256 5.73 -11.63 7.45
C LYS A 256 6.69 -12.36 8.39
N GLU A 257 7.91 -12.61 7.93
CA GLU A 257 8.95 -13.30 8.67
C GLU A 257 9.43 -12.49 9.87
N ILE A 258 9.75 -11.21 9.68
CA ILE A 258 10.16 -10.30 10.77
C ILE A 258 9.05 -10.18 11.83
N VAL A 259 7.79 -9.98 11.41
CA VAL A 259 6.66 -9.94 12.37
C VAL A 259 6.46 -11.28 13.07
N SER A 260 6.65 -12.41 12.39
CA SER A 260 6.55 -13.72 13.03
C SER A 260 7.63 -13.95 14.10
N VAL A 261 8.84 -13.42 13.88
CA VAL A 261 9.90 -13.44 14.90
C VAL A 261 9.50 -12.61 16.12
N ALA A 262 8.93 -11.42 15.93
CA ALA A 262 8.47 -10.56 17.03
C ALA A 262 7.37 -11.24 17.87
N VAL A 263 6.34 -11.78 17.20
CA VAL A 263 5.23 -12.52 17.83
C VAL A 263 5.69 -13.83 18.47
N GLY A 264 6.87 -14.33 18.07
CA GLY A 264 7.39 -15.61 18.52
C GLY A 264 6.64 -16.82 17.95
N VAL A 265 6.07 -16.69 16.75
CA VAL A 265 5.41 -17.80 16.04
C VAL A 265 6.28 -18.17 14.84
N PRO A 266 6.56 -19.47 14.59
CA PRO A 266 7.31 -19.85 13.41
C PRO A 266 6.54 -19.44 12.14
N PRO A 267 7.20 -18.88 11.11
CA PRO A 267 6.56 -18.75 9.81
C PRO A 267 6.13 -20.14 9.34
N ALA A 268 5.01 -20.24 8.60
CA ALA A 268 4.34 -21.50 8.22
C ALA A 268 5.19 -22.58 7.50
N ARG A 269 6.49 -22.35 7.28
CA ARG A 269 7.45 -23.29 6.68
C ARG A 269 8.69 -23.57 7.57
N ALA A 270 8.76 -23.03 8.78
CA ALA A 270 9.85 -23.30 9.71
C ALA A 270 9.56 -24.57 10.52
N LYS A 271 10.60 -25.37 10.80
CA LYS A 271 10.50 -26.53 11.68
C LYS A 271 10.08 -26.07 13.09
N PRO A 272 9.30 -26.87 13.84
CA PRO A 272 8.97 -26.55 15.22
C PRO A 272 10.27 -26.52 16.03
N ARG A 273 10.64 -25.33 16.48
CA ARG A 273 11.52 -25.13 17.63
C ARG A 273 10.67 -24.40 18.66
N ALA A 274 10.95 -24.61 19.95
CA ALA A 274 10.29 -23.90 21.05
C ALA A 274 10.44 -22.39 20.82
N TRP A 275 9.38 -21.77 20.32
CA TRP A 275 9.32 -20.35 20.02
C TRP A 275 8.24 -19.80 20.95
N GLY A 276 8.69 -19.23 22.07
CA GLY A 276 7.84 -18.38 22.89
C GLY A 276 7.73 -17.00 22.23
N SER A 277 6.69 -16.24 22.58
CA SER A 277 6.64 -14.82 22.27
C SER A 277 7.96 -14.17 22.66
N THR A 278 8.60 -13.45 21.74
CA THR A 278 9.84 -12.76 22.10
C THR A 278 9.58 -11.52 22.96
N GLY A 279 8.32 -11.06 23.03
CA GLY A 279 7.95 -9.82 23.72
C GLY A 279 8.61 -8.59 23.10
N ARG A 280 9.07 -8.65 21.84
CA ARG A 280 9.83 -7.58 21.20
C ARG A 280 9.00 -6.79 20.19
N GLY A 281 9.14 -5.48 20.23
CA GLY A 281 8.63 -4.58 19.19
C GLY A 281 9.46 -4.63 17.90
N ILE A 282 9.03 -3.90 16.88
CA ILE A 282 9.76 -3.70 15.62
C ILE A 282 10.06 -2.22 15.45
N ALA A 283 11.32 -1.92 15.15
CA ALA A 283 11.78 -0.57 14.89
C ALA A 283 12.32 -0.42 13.47
N VAL A 284 11.94 0.66 12.80
CA VAL A 284 12.48 1.03 11.47
C VAL A 284 12.88 2.51 11.47
N GLU A 285 13.77 2.90 10.57
CA GLU A 285 14.05 4.32 10.35
C GLU A 285 12.89 5.07 9.68
N GLU A 286 12.73 6.36 9.93
CA GLU A 286 11.87 7.21 9.14
C GLU A 286 12.61 7.66 7.87
N LEU A 287 12.23 7.08 6.72
CA LEU A 287 12.90 7.33 5.42
C LEU A 287 12.16 8.36 4.54
N GLY A 288 11.31 9.19 5.14
CA GLY A 288 10.56 10.27 4.47
C GLY A 288 11.48 11.33 3.84
N GLY A 289 11.03 11.94 2.73
CA GLY A 289 11.72 13.11 2.13
C GLY A 289 13.11 12.88 1.52
N ILE A 290 13.65 11.65 1.52
CA ILE A 290 14.99 11.37 0.94
C ILE A 290 15.05 11.67 -0.56
N ARG A 291 13.94 11.46 -1.28
CA ARG A 291 13.86 11.68 -2.73
C ARG A 291 13.88 13.16 -3.14
N GLU A 292 13.51 14.05 -2.23
CA GLU A 292 13.52 15.51 -2.45
C GLU A 292 14.89 16.11 -2.17
N ARG A 293 15.63 15.52 -1.22
CA ARG A 293 16.96 15.98 -0.79
C ARG A 293 18.11 15.55 -1.70
N VAL A 294 17.93 14.49 -2.51
CA VAL A 294 19.03 13.94 -3.33
C VAL A 294 18.77 14.11 -4.84
N ARG A 295 19.58 14.93 -5.50
CA ARG A 295 19.66 14.98 -6.98
C ARG A 295 20.40 13.76 -7.50
N LEU A 296 19.66 12.72 -7.85
CA LEU A 296 20.23 11.47 -8.38
C LEU A 296 20.58 11.60 -9.87
N ARG A 297 21.75 11.08 -10.25
CA ARG A 297 22.13 10.84 -11.64
C ARG A 297 21.15 9.86 -12.32
N ARG A 298 21.02 9.96 -13.65
CA ARG A 298 19.98 9.24 -14.43
C ARG A 298 20.08 7.71 -14.28
N ASP A 299 21.29 7.19 -14.21
CA ASP A 299 21.63 5.78 -13.99
C ASP A 299 21.29 5.30 -12.56
N GLN A 300 21.55 6.12 -11.54
CA GLN A 300 21.21 5.81 -10.15
C GLN A 300 19.70 5.86 -9.88
N ARG A 301 18.96 6.68 -10.64
CA ARG A 301 17.51 6.85 -10.52
C ARG A 301 16.76 5.56 -10.79
N ASP A 302 17.19 4.75 -11.75
CA ASP A 302 16.54 3.48 -12.09
C ASP A 302 16.74 2.45 -10.96
N THR A 303 17.94 2.38 -10.39
CA THR A 303 18.23 1.50 -9.24
C THR A 303 17.44 1.89 -8.00
N LEU A 304 17.41 3.19 -7.64
CA LEU A 304 16.71 3.72 -6.46
C LEU A 304 15.18 3.75 -6.62
N SER A 305 14.67 3.92 -7.84
CA SER A 305 13.23 3.80 -8.13
C SER A 305 12.76 2.36 -8.17
N SER A 306 13.66 1.40 -8.44
CA SER A 306 13.31 -0.01 -8.56
C SER A 306 12.98 -0.67 -7.21
N TRP A 307 13.61 -0.28 -6.09
CA TRP A 307 13.34 -0.89 -4.78
C TRP A 307 12.39 -0.05 -3.92
N PRO A 308 11.21 -0.58 -3.54
CA PRO A 308 10.27 0.14 -2.70
C PRO A 308 10.55 -0.16 -1.21
N PHE A 309 11.66 0.33 -0.66
CA PHE A 309 11.98 0.19 0.78
C PHE A 309 10.89 0.80 1.69
N HIS A 310 10.25 1.88 1.23
CA HIS A 310 9.06 2.45 1.87
C HIS A 310 7.91 1.44 1.96
N GLN A 311 7.68 0.64 0.91
CA GLN A 311 6.64 -0.40 0.93
C GLN A 311 6.95 -1.48 1.97
N LEU A 312 8.22 -1.81 2.18
CA LEU A 312 8.60 -2.77 3.24
C LEU A 312 8.29 -2.21 4.63
N GLY A 313 8.57 -0.92 4.88
CA GLY A 313 8.17 -0.24 6.13
C GLY A 313 6.67 -0.28 6.35
N GLN A 314 5.89 0.12 5.35
CA GLN A 314 4.43 0.05 5.41
C GLN A 314 3.93 -1.37 5.71
N TYR A 315 4.57 -2.40 5.12
CA TYR A 315 4.20 -3.79 5.35
C TYR A 315 4.58 -4.29 6.75
N LEU A 316 5.68 -3.82 7.32
CA LEU A 316 6.00 -4.08 8.72
C LEU A 316 4.96 -3.40 9.62
N ALA A 317 4.71 -2.11 9.43
CA ALA A 317 3.77 -1.33 10.23
C ALA A 317 2.37 -1.94 10.29
N TYR A 318 1.72 -2.21 9.15
CA TYR A 318 0.34 -2.73 9.18
C TYR A 318 0.27 -4.16 9.70
N LYS A 319 1.30 -4.99 9.47
CA LYS A 319 1.30 -6.37 9.96
C LYS A 319 1.61 -6.47 11.44
N ALA A 320 2.47 -5.59 11.94
CA ALA A 320 2.77 -5.45 13.36
C ALA A 320 1.49 -5.05 14.10
N ARG A 321 0.80 -3.99 13.65
CA ARG A 321 -0.52 -3.58 14.18
C ARG A 321 -1.54 -4.70 14.17
N ARG A 322 -1.69 -5.41 13.05
CA ARG A 322 -2.61 -6.57 12.94
C ARG A 322 -2.26 -7.75 13.84
N ALA A 323 -1.05 -7.77 14.41
CA ALA A 323 -0.57 -8.82 15.30
C ALA A 323 -0.37 -8.33 16.75
N GLY A 324 -0.75 -7.09 17.09
CA GLY A 324 -0.49 -6.49 18.40
C GLY A 324 0.98 -6.27 18.71
N VAL A 325 1.86 -6.25 17.71
CA VAL A 325 3.29 -6.03 17.89
C VAL A 325 3.57 -4.52 17.93
N PRO A 326 4.22 -4.00 19.00
CA PRO A 326 4.66 -2.61 19.05
C PRO A 326 5.52 -2.26 17.85
N PHE A 327 5.21 -1.14 17.20
CA PHE A 327 5.94 -0.66 16.03
C PHE A 327 6.27 0.81 16.19
N ILE A 328 7.54 1.16 15.99
CA ILE A 328 8.02 2.55 16.08
C ILE A 328 8.89 2.89 14.88
N GLU A 329 8.70 4.09 14.34
CA GLU A 329 9.63 4.71 13.41
C GLU A 329 10.55 5.65 14.20
N VAL A 330 11.86 5.52 13.99
CA VAL A 330 12.88 6.35 14.66
C VAL A 330 13.57 7.24 13.64
N ASP A 331 14.08 8.38 14.08
CA ASP A 331 14.89 9.25 13.22
C ASP A 331 16.03 8.46 12.56
N ALA A 332 16.29 8.73 11.28
CA ALA A 332 17.32 8.07 10.49
C ALA A 332 18.68 8.78 10.58
N ALA A 333 18.76 10.00 11.15
CA ALA A 333 19.98 10.80 11.08
C ALA A 333 21.13 10.10 11.83
N TYR A 334 22.26 9.89 11.17
CA TYR A 334 23.50 9.34 11.75
C TYR A 334 23.44 7.90 12.30
N THR A 335 22.33 7.16 12.14
CA THR A 335 22.21 5.74 12.52
C THR A 335 23.27 4.84 11.87
N SER A 336 23.70 5.18 10.65
CA SER A 336 24.75 4.45 9.92
C SER A 336 26.18 4.89 10.25
N GLN A 337 26.36 5.94 11.06
CA GLN A 337 27.67 6.53 11.42
C GLN A 337 27.97 6.47 12.92
N ARG A 338 26.94 6.31 13.76
CA ARG A 338 27.06 6.19 15.21
C ARG A 338 27.59 4.82 15.60
N CYS A 339 28.55 4.77 16.51
CA CYS A 339 28.99 3.52 17.11
C CYS A 339 28.02 3.10 18.22
N PRO A 340 27.40 1.90 18.16
CA PRO A 340 26.49 1.43 19.22
C PRO A 340 27.22 1.09 20.53
N ARG A 341 28.55 0.88 20.48
CA ARG A 341 29.35 0.58 21.69
C ARG A 341 29.74 1.83 22.47
N CYS A 342 30.21 2.89 21.82
CA CYS A 342 30.79 4.07 22.49
C CYS A 342 30.10 5.40 22.14
N GLY A 343 29.06 5.40 21.30
CA GLY A 343 28.32 6.59 20.89
C GLY A 343 29.06 7.52 19.90
N HIS A 344 30.35 7.33 19.66
CA HIS A 344 31.13 8.15 18.71
C HIS A 344 30.47 8.15 17.33
N THR A 345 30.22 9.34 16.79
CA THR A 345 29.51 9.52 15.52
C THR A 345 30.39 10.33 14.59
N GLU A 346 30.81 9.70 13.50
CA GLU A 346 31.70 10.31 12.54
C GLU A 346 31.51 9.66 11.17
N ARG A 347 31.59 10.45 10.09
CA ARG A 347 31.49 9.95 8.73
C ARG A 347 32.54 8.87 8.43
N ALA A 348 33.76 9.04 8.94
CA ALA A 348 34.85 8.08 8.74
C ALA A 348 34.62 6.73 9.44
N ASN A 349 33.61 6.61 10.31
CA ASN A 349 33.19 5.31 10.87
C ASN A 349 32.59 4.39 9.80
N ARG A 350 32.12 4.95 8.68
CA ARG A 350 31.60 4.22 7.53
C ARG A 350 32.46 4.54 6.30
N PRO A 351 33.65 3.91 6.17
CA PRO A 351 34.58 4.19 5.07
C PRO A 351 33.98 3.84 3.70
N ASP A 352 33.12 2.84 3.63
CA ASP A 352 32.42 2.41 2.43
C ASP A 352 30.98 1.99 2.75
N ARG A 353 30.24 1.52 1.73
CA ARG A 353 28.84 1.14 1.90
C ARG A 353 28.65 -0.02 2.88
N ASP A 354 29.50 -1.03 2.82
CA ASP A 354 29.28 -2.35 3.41
C ASP A 354 29.95 -2.50 4.79
N HIS A 355 31.01 -1.73 5.07
CA HIS A 355 31.79 -1.85 6.29
C HIS A 355 31.58 -0.67 7.26
N PHE A 356 31.50 -0.99 8.54
CA PHE A 356 31.59 -0.05 9.64
C PHE A 356 32.85 -0.35 10.46
N ARG A 357 33.57 0.70 10.86
CA ARG A 357 34.70 0.64 11.78
C ARG A 357 34.77 1.93 12.60
N CYS A 358 34.42 1.84 13.88
CA CYS A 358 34.50 2.97 14.80
C CYS A 358 35.95 3.45 14.94
N ARG A 359 36.19 4.73 14.68
CA ARG A 359 37.51 5.37 14.80
C ARG A 359 37.97 5.58 16.24
N ARG A 360 37.06 5.52 17.21
CA ARG A 360 37.35 5.70 18.63
C ARG A 360 37.61 4.39 19.37
N CYS A 361 36.69 3.42 19.26
CA CYS A 361 36.74 2.19 20.08
C CYS A 361 37.04 0.92 19.27
N GLY A 362 37.31 1.02 17.96
CA GLY A 362 37.69 -0.11 17.12
C GLY A 362 36.58 -1.09 16.74
N LEU A 363 35.33 -0.94 17.24
CA LEU A 363 34.20 -1.80 16.86
C LEU A 363 34.05 -1.83 15.34
N ALA A 364 34.08 -3.02 14.75
CA ALA A 364 33.94 -3.22 13.31
C ALA A 364 32.93 -4.32 12.97
N GLY A 365 32.29 -4.20 11.81
CA GLY A 365 31.32 -5.18 11.34
C GLY A 365 30.56 -4.69 10.09
N PRO A 366 29.58 -5.47 9.62
CA PRO A 366 28.73 -5.06 8.51
C PRO A 366 27.93 -3.79 8.84
N ALA A 367 28.00 -2.77 7.98
CA ALA A 367 27.36 -1.48 8.22
C ALA A 367 25.85 -1.58 8.43
N ASP A 368 25.16 -2.41 7.64
CA ASP A 368 23.71 -2.60 7.75
C ASP A 368 23.30 -3.27 9.08
N HIS A 369 24.15 -4.15 9.63
CA HIS A 369 23.90 -4.76 10.94
C HIS A 369 24.09 -3.75 12.08
N VAL A 370 25.15 -2.94 12.00
CA VAL A 370 25.39 -1.84 12.94
C VAL A 370 24.26 -0.81 12.89
N ALA A 371 23.76 -0.47 11.70
CA ALA A 371 22.60 0.38 11.54
C ALA A 371 21.36 -0.23 12.21
N GLY A 372 21.08 -1.52 12.00
CA GLY A 372 19.99 -2.24 12.67
C GLY A 372 20.09 -2.19 14.20
N ILE A 373 21.31 -2.32 14.77
CA ILE A 373 21.55 -2.16 16.21
C ILE A 373 21.23 -0.74 16.67
N ASN A 374 21.72 0.29 15.96
CA ASN A 374 21.44 1.68 16.32
C ASN A 374 19.94 2.02 16.23
N VAL A 375 19.21 1.44 15.27
CA VAL A 375 17.74 1.57 15.15
C VAL A 375 17.03 0.96 16.36
N ARG A 376 17.43 -0.24 16.79
CA ARG A 376 16.93 -0.85 18.03
C ARG A 376 17.21 0.06 19.24
N ASP A 377 18.45 0.51 19.39
CA ASP A 377 18.86 1.29 20.56
C ASP A 377 18.10 2.63 20.64
N ARG A 378 17.86 3.27 19.48
CA ARG A 378 16.98 4.45 19.39
C ARG A 378 15.55 4.14 19.79
N ALA A 379 15.01 3.01 19.35
CA ALA A 379 13.66 2.62 19.71
C ALA A 379 13.53 2.35 21.22
N ARG A 380 14.52 1.71 21.85
CA ARG A 380 14.56 1.56 23.31
C ARG A 380 14.50 2.92 24.00
N SER A 381 15.31 3.89 23.58
CA SER A 381 15.29 5.23 24.16
C SER A 381 13.98 5.96 23.89
N ALA A 382 13.47 5.93 22.66
CA ALA A 382 12.26 6.64 22.27
C ALA A 382 11.01 6.08 22.94
N TRP A 383 10.90 4.76 23.07
CA TRP A 383 9.73 4.10 23.65
C TRP A 383 9.54 4.47 25.13
N VAL A 384 10.63 4.56 25.90
CA VAL A 384 10.60 5.01 27.31
C VAL A 384 9.99 6.40 27.45
N PHE A 385 10.19 7.31 26.49
CA PHE A 385 9.57 8.64 26.52
C PHE A 385 8.11 8.64 26.08
N VAL A 386 7.67 7.66 25.28
CA VAL A 386 6.28 7.54 24.82
C VAL A 386 5.38 6.95 25.93
N THR A 387 5.95 6.14 26.83
CA THR A 387 5.23 5.54 27.96
C THR A 387 5.35 6.33 29.27
N ALA A 388 6.13 7.41 29.31
CA ALA A 388 6.14 8.33 30.44
C ALA A 388 4.77 9.05 30.52
N PRO A 389 4.07 9.03 31.67
CA PRO A 389 2.88 9.85 31.84
C PRO A 389 3.23 11.31 31.60
N ALA A 390 2.35 12.05 30.92
CA ALA A 390 2.52 13.50 30.79
C ALA A 390 2.71 14.11 32.19
N PRO A 391 3.64 15.06 32.37
CA PRO A 391 3.78 15.74 33.65
C PRO A 391 2.41 16.32 34.02
N ALA A 392 1.99 16.10 35.27
CA ALA A 392 0.76 16.67 35.79
C ALA A 392 0.79 18.21 35.60
N PRO A 393 -0.36 18.83 35.27
CA PRO A 393 -0.43 20.24 34.89
C PRO A 393 0.06 21.21 35.98
#